data_AF-A0A8H3CTZ2-F1
#
_entry.id   AF-A0A8H3CTZ2-F1
#
_cell.length_a   1.000
_cell.length_b   1.000
_cell.length_c   1.000
_cell.angle_alpha   90.00
_cell.angle_beta   90.00
_cell.angle_gamma   90.00
#
_symmetry.space_group_name_H-M   'P 1'
#
loop_
_entity.id
_entity.type
_entity.pdbx_description
1 polymer ?
#
loop_
_entity_poly.entity_id
_entity_poly.type
_entity_poly.pdbx_seq_one_letter_code
_entity_poly.pdbx_strand_id
1 'polypeptide(L)'
;MQGVGLLRSSAGILHSLRATGTLHARPNSIGLCARSSELAMLGLVRGMATVGLDSLAPAKGSTHQRKRLGRGQGSGRGGTSGRGHKGQKARSGNGKPKAGFEGGQTPISRRFPKRGFFNQ
;
A
#
# COMPACT_ATOMS: atom_id res chain seq x y z
N MET A 1 43.72 4.46 -42.06
CA MET A 1 44.18 5.25 -40.89
C MET A 1 43.75 4.47 -39.65
N GLN A 2 44.42 3.36 -39.30
CA GLN A 2 45.61 3.29 -38.44
C GLN A 2 45.53 4.18 -37.18
N GLY A 3 45.58 3.54 -36.02
CA GLY A 3 46.19 4.07 -34.80
C GLY A 3 45.31 3.98 -33.55
N VAL A 4 45.32 2.87 -32.78
CA VAL A 4 46.20 2.53 -31.62
C VAL A 4 46.06 3.44 -30.40
N GLY A 5 45.89 2.85 -29.21
CA GLY A 5 45.95 3.60 -27.95
C GLY A 5 45.49 2.88 -26.69
N LEU A 6 45.97 1.65 -26.45
CA LEU A 6 45.83 0.91 -25.20
C LEU A 6 46.95 1.34 -24.23
N LEU A 7 46.64 1.85 -23.02
CA LEU A 7 47.57 1.90 -21.87
C LEU A 7 46.75 1.80 -20.57
N ARG A 8 46.78 0.65 -19.89
CA ARG A 8 47.72 0.26 -18.80
C ARG A 8 47.50 1.09 -17.53
N SER A 9 46.82 0.53 -16.52
CA SER A 9 47.40 -0.24 -15.40
C SER A 9 48.12 0.63 -14.37
N SER A 10 47.56 0.71 -13.17
CA SER A 10 48.37 0.67 -11.93
C SER A 10 47.51 0.22 -10.75
N ALA A 11 47.87 -0.96 -10.24
CA ALA A 11 47.48 -1.47 -8.95
C ALA A 11 48.23 -0.72 -7.83
N GLY A 12 47.57 -0.53 -6.69
CA GLY A 12 48.18 -0.16 -5.40
C GLY A 12 47.38 -0.87 -4.30
N ILE A 13 47.75 -2.11 -3.97
CA ILE A 13 48.59 -2.50 -2.82
C ILE A 13 47.88 -2.30 -1.47
N LEU A 14 47.35 -3.42 -0.98
CA LEU A 14 47.10 -3.76 0.42
C LEU A 14 48.33 -3.47 1.30
N HIS A 15 48.12 -2.99 2.52
CA HIS A 15 48.80 -3.31 3.80
C HIS A 15 48.19 -2.32 4.82
N SER A 16 47.55 -2.76 5.90
CA SER A 16 48.24 -3.03 7.15
C SER A 16 47.23 -3.50 8.19
N LEU A 17 47.50 -4.68 8.75
CA LEU A 17 46.87 -5.20 9.96
C LEU A 17 47.06 -4.25 11.15
N ARG A 18 46.06 -4.17 12.04
CA ARG A 18 46.27 -4.09 13.49
C ARG A 18 45.11 -4.77 14.20
N ALA A 19 45.31 -6.05 14.47
CA ALA A 19 44.61 -6.76 15.53
C ALA A 19 45.40 -6.52 16.83
N THR A 20 44.73 -5.98 17.85
CA THR A 20 45.16 -6.09 19.25
C THR A 20 43.93 -6.47 20.04
N GLY A 21 43.87 -7.74 20.44
CA GLY A 21 42.87 -8.21 21.39
C GLY A 21 43.15 -7.66 22.78
N THR A 22 42.10 -7.55 23.59
CA THR A 22 42.20 -7.65 25.04
C THR A 22 41.13 -8.62 25.54
N LEU A 23 41.56 -9.46 26.45
CA LEU A 23 40.89 -10.62 27.00
C LEU A 23 39.87 -10.23 28.09
N HIS A 24 38.94 -11.15 28.33
CA HIS A 24 38.30 -11.50 29.60
C HIS A 24 37.70 -10.41 30.52
N ALA A 25 36.40 -10.53 30.78
CA ALA A 25 35.92 -11.02 32.09
C ALA A 25 34.43 -11.41 32.01
N ARG A 26 34.10 -12.62 32.49
CA ARG A 26 32.74 -12.98 32.88
C ARG A 26 32.60 -12.78 34.39
N PRO A 27 31.57 -12.09 34.88
CA PRO A 27 31.06 -12.34 36.21
C PRO A 27 29.81 -13.21 36.12
N ASN A 28 29.97 -14.41 36.65
CA ASN A 28 28.88 -15.25 37.16
C ASN A 28 28.05 -14.40 38.16
N SER A 29 26.79 -14.13 37.85
CA SER A 29 25.82 -13.66 38.86
C SER A 29 24.50 -14.39 38.67
N ILE A 30 24.31 -15.32 39.60
CA ILE A 30 23.07 -15.93 40.04
C ILE A 30 22.12 -14.79 40.47
N GLY A 31 20.93 -14.67 39.89
CA GLY A 31 19.98 -13.62 40.32
C GLY A 31 18.69 -13.51 39.53
N LEU A 32 17.62 -14.05 40.12
CA LEU A 32 16.20 -13.80 39.87
C LEU A 32 15.60 -14.26 38.53
N CYS A 33 15.07 -15.50 38.57
CA CYS A 33 13.85 -15.83 37.87
C CYS A 33 12.67 -15.06 38.53
N ALA A 34 12.18 -14.00 37.90
CA ALA A 34 10.88 -13.45 38.27
C ALA A 34 10.24 -12.75 37.06
N ARG A 35 9.25 -13.44 36.48
CA ARG A 35 8.04 -12.85 35.88
C ARG A 35 8.28 -11.81 34.77
N SER A 36 9.04 -12.18 33.73
CA SER A 36 9.18 -11.38 32.51
C SER A 36 7.99 -11.49 31.54
N SER A 37 6.95 -12.29 31.83
CA SER A 37 5.78 -12.45 30.95
C SER A 37 4.52 -11.69 31.40
N GLU A 38 4.41 -11.23 32.64
CA GLU A 38 3.19 -10.53 33.14
C GLU A 38 3.26 -8.99 33.05
N LEU A 39 4.45 -8.39 32.88
CA LEU A 39 4.60 -6.93 32.75
C LEU A 39 4.59 -6.41 31.31
N ALA A 40 4.47 -7.30 30.31
CA ALA A 40 4.47 -6.89 28.89
C ALA A 40 3.15 -6.24 28.42
N MET A 41 2.05 -6.37 29.18
CA MET A 41 0.74 -5.82 28.79
C MET A 41 0.32 -4.57 29.57
N LEU A 42 0.92 -4.29 30.73
CA LEU A 42 0.65 -3.06 31.50
C LEU A 42 1.54 -1.88 31.06
N GLY A 43 2.47 -2.09 30.13
CA GLY A 43 3.38 -1.08 29.59
C GLY A 43 2.78 -0.14 28.52
N LEU A 44 1.53 -0.34 28.10
CA LEU A 44 0.91 0.38 26.98
C LEU A 44 -0.17 1.41 27.39
N VAL A 45 -0.16 1.89 28.64
CA VAL A 45 -1.09 2.95 29.09
C VAL A 45 -0.35 4.26 29.41
N ARG A 46 0.95 4.34 29.11
CA ARG A 46 1.74 5.57 29.23
C ARG A 46 1.29 6.57 28.16
N GLY A 47 0.37 7.47 28.53
CA GLY A 47 0.06 8.68 27.77
C GLY A 47 -1.39 8.84 27.32
N MET A 48 -2.39 8.47 28.13
CA MET A 48 -3.77 8.90 27.89
C MET A 48 -3.87 10.41 28.19
N ALA A 49 -3.78 11.24 27.14
CA ALA A 49 -4.30 12.60 27.20
C ALA A 49 -5.80 12.55 27.58
N THR A 50 -6.28 13.54 28.34
CA THR A 50 -7.70 13.68 28.67
C THR A 50 -8.53 13.70 27.38
N VAL A 51 -9.49 12.79 27.24
CA VAL A 51 -10.26 12.65 25.99
C VAL A 51 -11.17 13.87 25.80
N GLY A 52 -10.71 14.81 24.98
CA GLY A 52 -11.45 15.97 24.49
C GLY A 52 -11.83 15.81 23.02
N LEU A 53 -12.75 16.65 22.53
CA LEU A 53 -13.21 16.60 21.13
C LEU A 53 -12.08 16.83 20.10
N ASP A 54 -11.04 17.54 20.51
CA ASP A 54 -9.81 17.83 19.77
C ASP A 54 -8.85 16.62 19.66
N SER A 55 -8.95 15.68 20.59
CA SER A 55 -8.04 14.52 20.68
C SER A 55 -8.54 13.25 19.98
N LEU A 56 -9.78 13.28 19.47
CA LEU A 56 -10.40 12.13 18.81
C LEU A 56 -9.89 11.99 17.38
N ALA A 57 -9.35 10.82 17.05
CA ALA A 57 -8.93 10.47 15.71
C ALA A 57 -9.55 9.13 15.29
N PRO A 58 -9.92 8.95 14.01
CA PRO A 58 -10.43 7.68 13.53
C PRO A 58 -9.34 6.59 13.62
N ALA A 59 -9.78 5.34 13.78
CA ALA A 59 -8.88 4.20 13.74
C ALA A 59 -8.11 4.16 12.41
N LYS A 60 -6.84 3.73 12.47
CA LYS A 60 -5.98 3.62 11.28
C LYS A 60 -6.68 2.76 10.22
N GLY A 61 -6.84 3.32 9.02
CA GLY A 61 -7.49 2.65 7.89
C GLY A 61 -9.02 2.78 7.83
N SER A 62 -9.68 3.41 8.81
CA SER A 62 -11.14 3.62 8.77
C SER A 62 -11.58 4.61 7.68
N THR A 63 -10.73 5.55 7.29
CA THR A 63 -11.05 6.60 6.31
C THR A 63 -10.03 6.62 5.19
N HIS A 64 -10.51 6.65 3.94
CA HIS A 64 -9.66 6.77 2.76
C HIS A 64 -9.96 8.05 1.99
N GLN A 65 -8.91 8.78 1.62
CA GLN A 65 -9.06 10.00 0.83
C GLN A 65 -9.46 9.65 -0.62
N ARG A 66 -10.69 10.01 -1.01
CA ARG A 66 -11.13 9.84 -2.39
C ARG A 66 -10.47 10.89 -3.28
N LYS A 67 -9.93 10.42 -4.40
CA LYS A 67 -9.45 11.29 -5.46
C LYS A 67 -10.58 12.13 -6.07
N ARG A 68 -10.45 13.45 -6.02
CA ARG A 68 -11.36 14.39 -6.66
C ARG A 68 -11.05 14.45 -8.16
N LEU A 69 -12.02 14.09 -9.00
CA LEU A 69 -11.87 14.05 -10.45
C LEU A 69 -11.84 15.47 -11.04
N GLY A 70 -11.20 15.65 -12.20
CA GLY A 70 -11.17 16.94 -12.91
C GLY A 70 -10.26 18.01 -12.30
N ARG A 71 -9.31 17.62 -11.44
CA ARG A 71 -8.38 18.55 -10.76
C ARG A 71 -6.98 18.46 -11.37
N GLY A 72 -6.85 18.94 -12.62
CA GLY A 72 -5.57 19.02 -13.34
C GLY A 72 -4.97 17.68 -13.77
N GLN A 73 -3.98 17.71 -14.67
CA GLN A 73 -3.37 16.50 -15.24
C GLN A 73 -2.43 15.76 -14.29
N GLY A 74 -1.84 16.45 -13.30
CA GLY A 74 -1.03 15.79 -12.25
C GLY A 74 -1.83 14.77 -11.43
N SER A 75 -3.16 14.90 -11.41
CA SER A 75 -4.04 13.88 -10.85
C SER A 75 -4.24 12.67 -11.78
N GLY A 76 -3.73 12.60 -13.00
CA GLY A 76 -3.98 11.49 -13.94
C GLY A 76 -5.46 11.27 -14.33
N ARG A 77 -6.38 12.10 -13.84
CA ARG A 77 -7.82 12.10 -14.17
C ARG A 77 -8.31 13.54 -14.34
N GLY A 78 -7.48 14.39 -14.92
CA GLY A 78 -7.75 15.81 -15.18
C GLY A 78 -8.69 16.00 -16.35
N GLY A 79 -8.22 15.68 -17.57
CA GLY A 79 -8.96 15.96 -18.82
C GLY A 79 -10.34 15.31 -18.90
N THR A 80 -10.41 14.03 -19.27
CA THR A 80 -11.71 13.32 -19.43
C THR A 80 -12.31 12.83 -18.10
N SER A 81 -11.67 13.14 -16.97
CA SER A 81 -12.04 12.61 -15.64
C SER A 81 -12.11 11.07 -15.59
N GLY A 82 -11.43 10.37 -16.51
CA GLY A 82 -11.49 8.92 -16.66
C GLY A 82 -12.80 8.38 -17.25
N ARG A 83 -13.61 9.25 -17.88
CA ARG A 83 -14.83 8.85 -18.62
C ARG A 83 -14.58 8.50 -20.09
N GLY A 84 -13.42 8.88 -20.63
CA GLY A 84 -13.11 8.75 -22.05
C GLY A 84 -13.60 9.93 -22.90
N HIS A 85 -13.49 9.79 -24.22
CA HIS A 85 -13.93 10.79 -25.19
C HIS A 85 -15.44 10.64 -25.49
N LYS A 86 -15.87 11.17 -26.64
CA LYS A 86 -17.25 11.15 -27.13
C LYS A 86 -17.88 9.76 -26.97
N GLY A 87 -19.10 9.69 -26.46
CA GLY A 87 -19.85 8.45 -26.30
C GLY A 87 -20.95 8.58 -25.25
N GLN A 88 -21.94 7.67 -25.28
CA GLN A 88 -23.10 7.73 -24.37
C GLN A 88 -22.68 7.81 -22.90
N LYS A 89 -21.70 6.99 -22.48
CA LYS A 89 -21.17 6.94 -21.10
C LYS A 89 -20.40 8.19 -20.65
N ALA A 90 -19.94 9.02 -21.58
CA ALA A 90 -19.17 10.23 -21.27
C ALA A 90 -20.05 11.47 -21.09
N ARG A 91 -21.28 11.45 -21.62
CA ARG A 91 -22.24 12.56 -21.50
C ARG A 91 -22.86 12.62 -20.08
N SER A 92 -23.38 13.79 -19.72
CA SER A 92 -24.15 13.99 -18.49
C SER A 92 -25.50 13.26 -18.56
N GLY A 93 -26.06 12.92 -17.40
CA GLY A 93 -27.36 12.24 -17.29
C GLY A 93 -27.28 10.72 -17.43
N ASN A 94 -28.41 10.10 -17.79
CA ASN A 94 -28.59 8.65 -17.92
C ASN A 94 -27.94 8.08 -19.19
N GLY A 95 -26.68 8.43 -19.44
CA GLY A 95 -25.89 7.95 -20.57
C GLY A 95 -25.40 6.50 -20.43
N LYS A 96 -25.73 5.82 -19.34
CA LYS A 96 -25.44 4.39 -19.13
C LYS A 96 -26.71 3.60 -19.39
N PRO A 97 -26.69 2.63 -20.32
CA PRO A 97 -27.79 1.71 -20.47
C PRO A 97 -28.11 1.00 -19.15
N LYS A 98 -29.38 0.67 -18.93
CA LYS A 98 -29.81 -0.08 -17.75
C LYS A 98 -29.05 -1.41 -17.68
N ALA A 99 -28.72 -1.86 -16.47
CA ALA A 99 -28.13 -3.18 -16.27
C ALA A 99 -29.05 -4.25 -16.92
N GLY A 100 -28.47 -5.07 -17.81
CA GLY A 100 -29.20 -6.05 -18.62
C GLY A 100 -29.68 -5.55 -19.99
N PHE A 101 -29.38 -4.31 -20.40
CA PHE A 101 -29.60 -3.87 -21.77
C PHE A 101 -28.43 -4.26 -22.68
N GLU A 102 -28.71 -5.09 -23.68
CA GLU A 102 -27.73 -5.62 -24.64
C GLU A 102 -27.77 -4.88 -25.99
N GLY A 103 -28.04 -3.58 -26.00
CA GLY A 103 -27.93 -2.77 -27.23
C GLY A 103 -29.07 -2.96 -28.24
N GLY A 104 -30.20 -3.52 -27.83
CA GLY A 104 -31.33 -3.84 -28.71
C GLY A 104 -31.54 -5.34 -28.92
N GLN A 105 -30.56 -6.17 -28.56
CA GLN A 105 -30.72 -7.61 -28.52
C GLN A 105 -31.72 -8.01 -27.41
N THR A 106 -32.44 -9.12 -27.60
CA THR A 106 -33.29 -9.70 -26.53
C THR A 106 -32.42 -10.01 -25.33
N PRO A 107 -32.69 -9.47 -24.13
CA PRO A 107 -31.78 -9.65 -23.00
C PRO A 107 -31.74 -11.12 -22.57
N ILE A 108 -30.60 -11.55 -22.05
CA ILE A 108 -30.35 -12.92 -21.61
C ILE A 108 -31.42 -13.48 -20.67
N SER A 109 -31.93 -12.61 -19.77
CA SER A 109 -32.99 -12.94 -18.80
C SER A 109 -34.33 -13.30 -19.43
N ARG A 110 -34.54 -12.94 -20.70
CA ARG A 110 -35.73 -13.30 -21.48
C ARG A 110 -35.47 -14.41 -22.50
N ARG A 111 -34.20 -14.64 -22.89
CA ARG A 111 -33.86 -15.69 -23.85
C ARG A 111 -34.05 -17.09 -23.28
N PHE A 112 -33.69 -17.26 -22.01
CA PHE A 112 -33.77 -18.57 -21.36
C PHE A 112 -35.04 -18.69 -20.50
N PRO A 113 -35.73 -19.84 -20.56
CA PRO A 113 -36.86 -20.08 -19.68
C PRO A 113 -36.39 -20.18 -18.22
N LYS A 114 -37.24 -19.71 -17.30
CA LYS A 114 -37.01 -19.88 -15.86
C LYS A 114 -37.47 -21.28 -15.46
N ARG A 115 -36.55 -22.26 -15.39
CA ARG A 115 -36.83 -23.62 -14.90
C ARG A 115 -35.84 -23.98 -13.77
N GLY A 116 -36.33 -24.63 -12.71
CA GLY A 116 -35.51 -25.29 -11.69
C GLY A 116 -34.95 -24.44 -10.54
N PHE A 117 -35.68 -23.45 -10.02
CA PHE A 117 -35.21 -22.65 -8.87
C PHE A 117 -36.19 -22.62 -7.71
N PHE A 118 -36.10 -23.62 -6.83
CA PHE A 118 -36.48 -23.59 -5.41
C PHE A 118 -35.74 -24.77 -4.76
N ASN A 119 -34.70 -24.50 -3.99
CA ASN A 119 -34.18 -25.46 -3.01
C ASN A 119 -34.61 -24.96 -1.64
N GLN A 120 -35.32 -25.82 -0.93
CA GLN A 120 -35.77 -25.56 0.45
C GLN A 120 -34.55 -25.38 1.36
#